data_AF-A0A3D5CKM2-F1
#
_entry.id   AF-A0A3D5CKM2-F1
#
_cell.length_a   1.000
_cell.length_b   1.000
_cell.length_c   1.000
_cell.angle_alpha   90.00
_cell.angle_beta   90.00
_cell.angle_gamma   90.00
#
_symmetry.space_group_name_H-M   'P 1'
#
loop_
_entity.id
_entity.type
_entity.pdbx_description
1 polymer ?
#
loop_
_entity_poly.entity_id
_entity_poly.type
_entity_poly.pdbx_seq_one_letter_code
_entity_poly.pdbx_strand_id
1 'polypeptide(L)' 'RKTKEPAPDAVAKIFEHTRMYGLLIGKGGLYSNVLRISPPLTATNEHVEEALVILDHAFAKVQEEF' A
#
# COMPACT_ATOMS: atom_id res chain seq x y z
N ARG A 1 -17.02 3.80 -7.49
CA ARG A 1 -16.42 5.00 -6.83
C ARG A 1 -17.52 6.06 -6.67
N LYS A 2 -17.75 6.59 -5.46
CA LYS A 2 -18.85 7.55 -5.15
C LYS A 2 -18.39 9.01 -5.07
N THR A 3 -17.17 9.27 -4.58
CA THR A 3 -16.58 10.63 -4.49
C THR A 3 -15.14 10.65 -5.02
N LYS A 4 -14.57 11.87 -5.16
CA LYS A 4 -13.14 12.09 -5.50
C LYS A 4 -12.31 12.55 -4.31
N GLU A 5 -12.86 12.48 -3.10
CA GLU A 5 -12.15 12.90 -1.89
C GLU A 5 -11.00 11.94 -1.57
N PRO A 6 -9.92 12.43 -0.92
CA PRO A 6 -8.85 11.58 -0.40
C PRO A 6 -9.39 10.53 0.57
N ALA A 7 -8.81 9.33 0.54
CA ALA A 7 -9.18 8.20 1.41
C ALA A 7 -8.04 7.85 2.40
N PRO A 8 -7.76 8.69 3.41
CA PRO A 8 -6.65 8.46 4.34
C PRO A 8 -6.80 7.17 5.15
N ASP A 9 -8.03 6.80 5.54
CA ASP A 9 -8.28 5.59 6.33
C ASP A 9 -8.00 4.31 5.54
N ALA A 10 -8.38 4.29 4.25
CA ALA A 10 -8.03 3.20 3.34
C ALA A 10 -6.52 3.00 3.26
N VAL A 11 -5.79 4.11 3.11
CA VAL A 11 -4.32 4.10 3.00
C VAL A 11 -3.68 3.65 4.32
N ALA A 12 -4.23 4.03 5.48
CA ALA A 12 -3.77 3.55 6.77
C ALA A 12 -3.95 2.04 6.94
N LYS A 13 -5.09 1.48 6.50
CA LYS A 13 -5.33 0.03 6.52
C LYS A 13 -4.39 -0.72 5.58
N ILE A 14 -4.22 -0.26 4.34
CA ILE A 14 -3.27 -0.85 3.39
C ILE A 14 -1.87 -0.87 3.98
N PHE A 15 -1.44 0.24 4.57
CA PHE A 15 -0.13 0.37 5.21
C PHE A 15 0.09 -0.65 6.33
N GLU A 16 -0.94 -0.88 7.16
CA GLU A 16 -0.87 -1.88 8.23
C GLU A 16 -0.86 -3.31 7.67
N HIS A 17 -1.66 -3.60 6.64
CA HIS A 17 -1.65 -4.90 5.98
C HIS A 17 -0.28 -5.21 5.36
N THR A 18 0.30 -4.29 4.58
CA THR A 18 1.62 -4.53 3.97
C THR A 18 2.68 -4.76 5.04
N ARG A 19 2.63 -4.01 6.15
CA ARG A 19 3.53 -4.20 7.31
C ARG A 19 3.40 -5.60 7.91
N MET A 20 2.18 -6.11 8.09
CA MET A 20 1.93 -7.46 8.63
C MET A 20 2.50 -8.57 7.74
N TYR A 21 2.51 -8.36 6.42
CA TYR A 21 3.06 -9.31 5.44
C TYR A 21 4.54 -9.08 5.12
N GLY A 22 5.24 -8.22 5.86
CA GLY A 22 6.69 -8.00 5.71
C GLY A 22 7.09 -6.96 4.67
N LEU A 23 6.13 -6.27 4.04
CA LEU A 23 6.41 -5.21 3.07
C LEU A 23 6.35 -3.82 3.74
N LEU A 24 7.52 -3.19 3.85
CA LEU A 24 7.66 -1.84 4.38
C LEU A 24 7.57 -0.80 3.26
N ILE A 25 6.54 0.02 3.32
CA ILE A 25 6.33 1.16 2.41
C ILE A 25 6.19 2.45 3.21
N GLY A 26 6.22 3.60 2.54
CA GLY A 26 5.95 4.89 3.16
C GLY A 26 4.49 5.32 2.96
N LYS A 27 3.96 6.09 3.90
CA LYS A 27 2.74 6.89 3.73
C LYS A 27 3.09 8.38 3.72
N GLY A 28 2.34 9.20 2.99
CA GLY A 28 2.56 10.65 2.93
C GLY A 28 1.51 11.41 2.12
N GLY A 29 1.90 12.59 1.64
CA GLY A 29 1.04 13.55 0.95
C GLY A 29 0.25 14.45 1.91
N LEU A 30 -0.26 15.58 1.38
CA LEU A 30 -0.98 16.60 2.17
C LEU A 30 -2.15 16.00 2.97
N TYR A 31 -2.86 15.04 2.37
CA TYR A 31 -4.02 14.39 2.97
C TYR A 31 -3.73 12.97 3.46
N SER A 32 -2.46 12.59 3.65
CA SER A 32 -2.08 11.25 4.13
C SER A 32 -2.60 10.08 3.27
N ASN A 33 -2.89 10.33 2.00
CA ASN A 33 -3.54 9.37 1.09
C ASN A 33 -2.61 8.81 0.00
N VAL A 34 -1.30 9.04 0.12
CA VAL A 34 -0.30 8.62 -0.87
C VAL A 34 0.60 7.54 -0.28
N LEU A 35 0.69 6.40 -0.97
CA LEU A 35 1.68 5.37 -0.70
C LEU A 35 2.97 5.69 -1.45
N ARG A 36 4.12 5.54 -0.78
CA ARG A 36 5.45 5.81 -1.33
C ARG A 36 6.25 4.52 -1.35
N ILE A 37 6.73 4.16 -2.52
CA ILE A 37 7.55 2.98 -2.76
C ILE A 37 8.95 3.49 -3.09
N SER A 38 9.92 3.16 -2.26
CA SER A 38 11.31 3.60 -2.41
C SER A 38 12.24 2.46 -2.00
N PRO A 39 12.33 1.41 -2.83
CA PRO A 39 13.17 0.25 -2.54
C PRO A 39 14.66 0.64 -2.62
N PRO A 40 15.55 -0.16 -2.02
CA PRO A 40 16.98 0.01 -2.22
C PRO A 40 17.33 -0.17 -3.71
N LEU A 41 18.41 0.47 -4.17
CA LEU A 41 18.89 0.35 -5.57
C LEU A 41 19.38 -1.07 -5.94
N THR A 42 19.49 -1.95 -4.94
CA THR A 42 19.83 -3.37 -5.10
C THR A 42 18.59 -4.27 -5.23
N ALA A 43 17.38 -3.71 -5.26
CA ALA A 43 16.16 -4.48 -5.41
C ALA A 43 16.13 -5.20 -6.78
N THR A 44 15.70 -6.45 -6.77
CA THR A 44 15.58 -7.29 -7.96
C THR A 44 14.12 -7.38 -8.40
N ASN A 45 13.87 -7.97 -9.57
CA ASN A 45 12.51 -8.18 -10.06
C ASN A 45 11.71 -9.10 -9.13
N GLU A 46 12.36 -10.08 -8.50
CA GLU A 46 11.72 -11.00 -7.55
C GLU A 46 11.21 -10.27 -6.31
N HIS A 47 11.98 -9.30 -5.78
CA HIS A 47 11.49 -8.46 -4.66
C HIS A 47 10.27 -7.60 -5.07
N VAL A 48 10.22 -7.15 -6.33
CA VAL A 48 9.08 -6.38 -6.84
C VAL A 48 7.86 -7.28 -6.98
N GLU A 49 8.02 -8.49 -7.51
CA GLU A 49 6.93 -9.47 -7.63
C GLU A 49 6.34 -9.81 -6.26
N GLU A 50 7.20 -10.08 -5.26
CA GLU A 50 6.76 -10.32 -3.88
C GLU A 50 5.98 -9.12 -3.31
N ALA A 51 6.49 -7.90 -3.52
CA ALA A 51 5.80 -6.69 -3.08
C ALA A 51 4.45 -6.50 -3.77
N LEU A 52 4.34 -6.83 -5.07
CA LEU A 52 3.08 -6.74 -5.82
C LEU A 52 2.04 -7.73 -5.30
N VAL A 53 2.43 -8.96 -5.00
CA VAL A 53 1.53 -9.97 -4.39
C VAL A 53 1.00 -9.49 -3.04
N ILE A 54 1.87 -8.94 -2.19
CA ILE A 54 1.48 -8.41 -0.88
C ILE A 54 0.54 -7.21 -1.03
N LEU A 55 0.84 -6.30 -1.97
CA LEU A 55 0.00 -5.14 -2.25
C LEU A 55 -1.37 -5.57 -2.74
N ASP A 56 -1.45 -6.47 -3.72
CA ASP A 56 -2.72 -6.98 -4.26
C ASP A 56 -3.61 -7.54 -3.16
N HIS A 57 -3.04 -8.38 -2.29
CA HIS A 57 -3.74 -8.92 -1.14
C HIS A 57 -4.22 -7.81 -0.16
N ALA A 58 -3.37 -6.83 0.14
CA ALA A 58 -3.72 -5.71 1.00
C ALA A 58 -4.85 -4.84 0.40
N PHE A 59 -4.79 -4.56 -0.90
CA PHE A 59 -5.83 -3.80 -1.60
C PHE A 59 -7.15 -4.55 -1.65
N ALA A 60 -7.12 -5.84 -2.00
CA ALA A 60 -8.31 -6.69 -2.02
C ALA A 60 -8.96 -6.72 -0.63
N LYS A 61 -8.16 -6.89 0.43
CA LYS A 61 -8.70 -6.95 1.79
C LYS A 61 -9.38 -5.66 2.21
N VAL A 62 -8.75 -4.52 1.93
CA VAL A 62 -9.31 -3.22 2.25
C VAL A 62 -10.56 -2.94 1.41
N GLN A 63 -10.58 -3.36 0.14
CA GLN A 63 -11.74 -3.21 -0.74
C GLN A 63 -12.98 -3.96 -0.24
N GLU A 64 -12.84 -5.11 0.41
CA GLU A 64 -13.98 -5.82 1.03
C GLU A 64 -14.65 -5.00 2.15
N GLU A 65 -13.94 -4.05 2.74
CA GLU A 65 -14.42 -3.21 3.84
C GLU A 65 -15.07 -1.90 3.39
N PHE A 66 -15.11 -1.62 2.08
CA PHE A 66 -15.65 -0.40 1.46
C PHE A 66 -16.89 -0.65 0.59
#